data_AF-A0A9D7FLD8-F1
#
_entry.id   AF-A0A9D7FLD8-F1
#
_cell.length_a   1.000
_cell.length_b   1.000
_cell.length_c   1.000
_cell.angle_alpha   90.00
_cell.angle_beta   90.00
_cell.angle_gamma   90.00
#
_symmetry.space_group_name_H-M   'P 1'
#
loop_
_entity.id
_entity.type
_entity.pdbx_description
1 polymer ?
#
loop_
_entity_poly.entity_id
_entity_poly.type
_entity_poly.pdbx_seq_one_letter_code
_entity_poly.pdbx_strand_id
1 'polypeptide(L)'
;MKLSITNRILLLVIPITLVSSDLYFGEKTKTAESKTLQNAKKTFDISKQEVNSGPKTYVSNFQKFVKEADSKIDTNKKKFAELKVRFNEICPEKKECTNILAELELDNSNLKSELDTYVLEGNGNWEEFRAELYQDLYKLDLAYNDAKQ
;
A
#
# COMPACT_ATOMS: atom_id res chain seq x y z
N MET A 1 5.90 47.42 24.47
CA MET A 1 7.33 47.74 24.30
C MET A 1 8.09 46.43 24.28
N LYS A 2 8.77 46.12 23.17
CA LYS A 2 9.52 44.89 22.94
C LYS A 2 10.75 44.85 23.85
N LEU A 3 11.15 43.66 24.31
CA LEU A 3 12.56 43.28 24.24
C LEU A 3 12.68 41.75 24.13
N SER A 4 13.29 41.34 23.03
CA SER A 4 13.60 39.97 22.61
C SER A 4 15.02 39.63 23.05
N ILE A 5 15.23 38.48 23.67
CA ILE A 5 16.57 37.91 23.88
C ILE A 5 16.53 36.44 23.45
N THR A 6 17.09 36.22 22.27
CA THR A 6 17.53 34.94 21.70
C THR A 6 18.39 34.14 22.66
N ASN A 7 18.03 32.89 22.93
CA ASN A 7 18.95 31.88 23.46
C ASN A 7 18.95 30.65 22.55
N ARG A 8 20.05 30.49 21.82
CA ARG A 8 20.42 29.29 21.07
C ARG A 8 20.84 28.23 22.09
N ILE A 9 20.09 27.14 22.21
CA ILE A 9 20.51 25.98 23.01
C ILE A 9 20.89 24.85 22.06
N LEU A 10 22.19 24.84 21.79
CA LEU A 10 23.13 23.73 21.68
C LEU A 10 22.53 22.31 21.49
N LEU A 11 22.90 21.70 20.36
CA LEU A 11 22.91 20.27 20.09
C LEU A 11 23.64 19.50 21.21
N LEU A 12 22.97 18.53 21.83
CA LEU A 12 23.60 17.46 22.59
C LEU A 12 23.36 16.13 21.87
N VAL A 13 24.40 15.68 21.16
CA VAL A 13 24.50 14.32 20.63
C VAL A 13 25.04 13.45 21.77
N ILE A 14 24.25 12.47 22.22
CA ILE A 14 24.71 11.47 23.19
C ILE A 14 25.01 10.17 22.42
N PRO A 15 26.24 9.64 22.45
CA PRO A 15 26.54 8.32 21.92
C PRO A 15 26.07 7.27 22.93
N ILE A 16 25.05 6.48 22.57
CA ILE A 16 24.71 5.27 23.33
C ILE A 16 25.54 4.12 22.78
N THR A 17 26.47 3.66 23.60
CA THR A 17 27.33 2.50 23.41
C THR A 17 26.54 1.20 23.48
N LEU A 18 26.97 0.23 22.65
CA LEU A 18 26.47 -1.14 22.55
C LEU A 18 26.42 -1.85 23.90
N VAL A 19 25.27 -2.46 24.21
CA VAL A 19 25.18 -3.61 25.12
C VAL A 19 24.59 -4.76 24.34
N SER A 20 25.43 -5.77 24.13
CA SER A 20 25.09 -7.11 23.66
C SER A 20 24.40 -7.88 24.78
N SER A 21 23.17 -8.32 24.55
CA SER A 21 22.59 -9.47 25.22
C SER A 21 21.75 -10.24 24.23
N ASP A 22 22.27 -11.38 23.79
CA ASP A 22 21.48 -12.46 23.24
C ASP A 22 20.38 -12.83 24.26
N LEU A 23 19.15 -13.00 23.77
CA LEU A 23 18.23 -14.11 24.08
C LEU A 23 16.81 -13.75 23.59
N TYR A 24 16.35 -14.56 22.63
CA TYR A 24 14.96 -14.91 22.31
C TYR A 24 13.92 -13.80 22.13
N PHE A 25 13.70 -13.43 20.87
CA PHE A 25 12.33 -13.38 20.34
C PHE A 25 12.25 -14.23 19.08
N GLY A 26 11.22 -15.07 19.06
CA GLY A 26 11.03 -16.18 18.14
C GLY A 26 11.14 -15.85 16.67
N GLU A 27 11.68 -16.84 15.96
CA GLU A 27 11.47 -17.21 14.56
C GLU A 27 10.28 -16.49 13.88
N LYS A 28 10.54 -15.30 13.34
CA LYS A 28 9.71 -14.74 12.26
C LYS A 28 10.17 -15.38 10.95
N THR A 29 9.29 -16.23 10.45
CA THR A 29 9.28 -16.88 9.14
C THR A 29 9.52 -15.89 7.99
N LYS A 30 10.79 -15.56 7.72
CA LYS A 30 11.23 -14.88 6.49
C LYS A 30 11.20 -15.85 5.31
N THR A 31 10.04 -16.13 4.73
CA THR A 31 10.02 -16.73 3.36
C THR A 31 8.76 -16.44 2.53
N ALA A 32 7.65 -15.98 3.13
CA ALA A 32 6.43 -15.71 2.38
C ALA A 32 6.45 -14.35 1.65
N GLU A 33 6.87 -13.28 2.33
CA GLU A 33 6.78 -11.90 1.79
C GLU A 33 7.57 -11.71 0.48
N SER A 34 8.75 -12.32 0.35
CA SER A 34 9.62 -12.16 -0.83
C SER A 34 9.08 -12.85 -2.09
N LYS A 35 8.42 -14.01 -1.94
CA LYS A 35 7.78 -14.70 -3.08
C LYS A 35 6.50 -13.98 -3.52
N THR A 36 5.72 -13.49 -2.57
CA THR A 36 4.52 -12.68 -2.79
C THR A 36 4.86 -11.39 -3.53
N LEU A 37 5.96 -10.70 -3.16
CA LEU A 37 6.49 -9.52 -3.85
C LEU A 37 6.99 -9.80 -5.27
N GLN A 38 7.72 -10.91 -5.48
CA GLN A 38 8.15 -11.30 -6.82
C GLN A 38 6.98 -11.69 -7.71
N ASN A 39 5.94 -12.32 -7.16
CA ASN A 39 4.72 -12.64 -7.89
C ASN A 39 3.91 -11.37 -8.19
N ALA A 40 3.79 -10.43 -7.26
CA ALA A 40 3.21 -9.11 -7.52
C ALA A 40 3.95 -8.41 -8.67
N LYS A 41 5.29 -8.35 -8.62
CA LYS A 41 6.11 -7.81 -9.72
C LYS A 41 5.96 -8.58 -11.03
N LYS A 42 5.89 -9.92 -11.01
CA LYS A 42 5.77 -10.75 -12.22
C LYS A 42 4.38 -10.73 -12.85
N THR A 43 3.31 -10.73 -12.05
CA THR A 43 1.93 -10.60 -12.51
C THR A 43 1.69 -9.20 -13.08
N PHE A 44 2.44 -8.19 -12.61
CA PHE A 44 2.39 -6.82 -13.11
C PHE A 44 3.46 -6.46 -14.15
N ASP A 45 4.35 -7.39 -14.51
CA ASP A 45 5.40 -7.19 -15.53
C ASP A 45 4.83 -7.18 -16.98
N ILE A 46 3.50 -7.11 -17.13
CA ILE A 46 2.81 -6.91 -18.41
C ILE A 46 2.66 -5.41 -18.68
N SER A 47 3.79 -4.73 -18.87
CA SER A 47 3.94 -3.56 -19.76
C SER A 47 5.40 -3.12 -19.78
N LYS A 48 6.29 -4.05 -20.13
CA LYS A 48 7.63 -3.68 -20.62
C LYS A 48 7.51 -3.21 -22.06
N GLN A 49 7.00 -2.01 -22.26
CA GLN A 49 7.27 -1.28 -23.50
C GLN A 49 7.05 0.21 -23.27
N GLU A 50 8.13 0.91 -22.92
CA GLU A 50 8.58 2.14 -23.60
C GLU A 50 9.75 2.74 -22.83
N VAL A 51 10.95 2.31 -23.23
CA VAL A 51 12.19 3.02 -22.94
C VAL A 51 12.21 4.24 -23.84
N ASN A 52 11.60 5.34 -23.38
CA ASN A 52 11.86 6.67 -23.91
C ASN A 52 11.68 7.65 -22.76
N SER A 53 12.77 8.08 -22.14
CA SER A 53 12.78 8.92 -20.93
C SER A 53 12.68 10.40 -21.30
N GLY A 54 11.47 10.87 -21.61
CA GLY A 54 11.16 12.29 -21.82
C GLY A 54 10.01 12.74 -20.91
N PRO A 55 9.83 14.05 -20.66
CA PRO A 55 8.74 14.55 -19.79
C PRO A 55 7.34 14.11 -20.25
N LYS A 56 7.14 13.96 -21.57
CA LYS A 56 5.86 13.53 -22.16
C LYS A 56 5.52 12.06 -21.87
N THR A 57 6.52 11.17 -21.83
CA THR A 57 6.30 9.75 -21.54
C THR A 57 6.10 9.52 -20.05
N TYR A 58 6.77 10.28 -19.18
CA TYR A 58 6.56 10.23 -17.74
C TYR A 58 5.11 10.57 -17.34
N VAL A 59 4.57 11.69 -17.82
CA VAL A 59 3.16 12.09 -17.56
C VAL A 59 2.18 11.08 -18.16
N SER A 60 2.45 10.56 -19.36
CA SER A 60 1.62 9.53 -20.00
C SER A 60 1.56 8.24 -19.17
N ASN A 61 2.71 7.78 -18.67
CA ASN A 61 2.79 6.57 -17.84
C ASN A 61 2.06 6.74 -16.51
N PHE A 62 2.19 7.92 -15.89
CA PHE A 62 1.41 8.28 -14.70
C PHE A 62 -0.10 8.19 -14.98
N GLN A 63 -0.59 8.85 -16.04
CA GLN A 63 -2.01 8.84 -16.37
C GLN A 63 -2.55 7.43 -16.70
N LYS A 64 -1.75 6.59 -17.36
CA LYS A 64 -2.10 5.18 -17.62
C LYS A 64 -2.24 4.42 -16.30
N PHE A 65 -1.25 4.54 -15.41
CA PHE A 65 -1.31 3.91 -14.09
C PHE A 65 -2.54 4.35 -13.30
N VAL A 66 -2.84 5.65 -13.25
CA VAL A 66 -3.99 6.15 -12.47
C VAL A 66 -5.28 5.48 -12.94
N LYS A 67 -5.47 5.37 -14.26
CA LYS A 67 -6.62 4.66 -14.83
C LYS A 67 -6.64 3.17 -14.50
N GLU A 68 -5.49 2.49 -14.54
CA GLU A 68 -5.37 1.07 -14.19
C GLU A 68 -5.68 0.82 -12.71
N ALA A 69 -5.12 1.65 -11.82
CA ALA A 69 -5.34 1.57 -10.39
C ALA A 69 -6.80 1.87 -10.03
N ASP A 70 -7.39 2.94 -10.58
CA ASP A 70 -8.82 3.26 -10.40
C ASP A 70 -9.71 2.11 -10.85
N SER A 71 -9.43 1.53 -12.01
CA SER A 71 -10.19 0.37 -12.53
C SER A 71 -10.13 -0.84 -11.59
N LYS A 72 -8.97 -1.11 -10.99
CA LYS A 72 -8.80 -2.18 -9.99
C LYS A 72 -9.56 -1.89 -8.70
N ILE A 73 -9.47 -0.66 -8.20
CA ILE A 73 -10.19 -0.20 -7.00
C ILE A 73 -11.71 -0.34 -7.20
N ASP A 74 -12.23 0.04 -8.36
CA ASP A 74 -13.66 -0.09 -8.68
C ASP A 74 -14.08 -1.54 -8.88
N THR A 75 -13.20 -2.38 -9.43
CA THR A 75 -13.43 -3.82 -9.52
C THR A 75 -13.52 -4.45 -8.13
N ASN A 76 -12.68 -4.02 -7.19
CA ASN A 76 -12.73 -4.51 -5.81
C ASN A 76 -14.04 -4.13 -5.10
N LYS A 77 -14.57 -2.91 -5.32
CA LYS A 77 -15.90 -2.53 -4.81
C LYS A 77 -16.99 -3.52 -5.24
N LYS A 78 -16.96 -3.96 -6.50
CA LYS A 78 -17.93 -4.94 -7.03
C LYS A 78 -17.75 -6.31 -6.37
N LYS A 79 -16.51 -6.80 -6.27
CA LYS A 79 -16.18 -8.06 -5.58
C LYS A 79 -16.65 -8.05 -4.12
N PHE A 80 -16.50 -6.94 -3.40
CA PHE A 80 -16.91 -6.84 -2.01
C PHE A 80 -18.44 -6.79 -1.85
N ALA A 81 -19.15 -6.16 -2.80
CA ALA A 81 -20.61 -6.23 -2.83
C ALA A 81 -21.10 -7.68 -3.02
N GLU A 82 -20.45 -8.46 -3.89
CA GLU A 82 -20.75 -9.89 -4.07
C GLU A 82 -20.43 -10.70 -2.81
N LEU A 83 -19.28 -10.44 -2.17
CA LEU A 83 -18.88 -11.11 -0.94
C LEU A 83 -19.85 -10.80 0.20
N LYS A 84 -20.32 -9.56 0.32
CA LYS A 84 -21.32 -9.13 1.30
C LYS A 84 -22.61 -9.93 1.16
N VAL A 85 -23.08 -10.17 -0.07
CA VAL A 85 -24.26 -11.01 -0.32
C VAL A 85 -24.01 -12.42 0.19
N ARG A 86 -22.86 -13.04 -0.15
CA ARG A 86 -22.51 -14.38 0.33
C ARG A 86 -22.41 -14.46 1.85
N PHE A 87 -21.79 -13.48 2.49
CA PHE A 87 -21.66 -13.42 3.95
C PHE A 87 -23.01 -13.33 4.66
N ASN A 88 -23.96 -12.59 4.09
CA ASN A 88 -25.33 -12.57 4.62
C ASN A 88 -26.04 -13.93 4.53
N GLU A 89 -25.67 -14.79 3.57
CA GLU A 89 -26.22 -16.13 3.41
C GLU A 89 -25.57 -17.15 4.36
N ILE A 90 -24.23 -17.09 4.51
CA ILE A 90 -23.46 -18.15 5.19
C ILE A 90 -23.10 -17.83 6.65
N CYS A 91 -23.10 -16.56 7.04
CA CYS A 91 -22.67 -16.12 8.36
C CYS A 91 -23.33 -14.81 8.86
N PRO A 92 -24.67 -14.67 8.79
CA PRO A 92 -25.37 -13.41 9.10
C PRO A 92 -25.12 -12.87 10.51
N GLU A 93 -24.75 -13.74 11.47
CA GLU A 93 -24.53 -13.37 12.87
C GLU A 93 -23.04 -13.37 13.28
N LYS A 94 -22.11 -13.68 12.36
CA LYS A 94 -20.68 -13.71 12.70
C LYS A 94 -20.08 -12.32 12.55
N LYS A 95 -19.72 -11.74 13.70
CA LYS A 95 -18.92 -10.50 13.79
C LYS A 95 -17.66 -10.56 12.93
N GLU A 96 -17.06 -11.74 12.79
CA GLU A 96 -15.88 -11.98 11.96
C GLU A 96 -16.11 -11.66 10.47
N CYS A 97 -17.19 -12.13 9.85
CA CYS A 97 -17.51 -11.82 8.45
C CYS A 97 -17.74 -10.32 8.23
N THR A 98 -18.36 -9.65 9.21
CA THR A 98 -18.57 -8.20 9.15
C THR A 98 -17.25 -7.44 9.26
N ASN A 99 -16.35 -7.87 10.15
CA ASN A 99 -15.04 -7.25 10.32
C ASN A 99 -14.17 -7.42 9.06
N ILE A 100 -14.10 -8.61 8.49
CA ILE A 100 -13.32 -8.88 7.27
C ILE A 100 -13.81 -7.99 6.12
N LEU A 101 -15.13 -7.89 5.92
CA LEU A 101 -15.68 -7.03 4.88
C LEU A 101 -15.34 -5.55 5.14
N ALA A 102 -15.43 -5.08 6.39
CA ALA A 102 -15.10 -3.71 6.75
C ALA A 102 -13.62 -3.38 6.53
N GLU A 103 -12.72 -4.32 6.84
CA GLU A 103 -11.28 -4.18 6.58
C GLU A 103 -10.98 -4.09 5.08
N LEU A 104 -11.56 -4.98 4.27
CA LEU A 104 -11.44 -4.95 2.81
C LEU A 104 -11.95 -3.61 2.21
N GLU A 105 -13.11 -3.13 2.66
CA GLU A 105 -13.69 -1.86 2.21
C GLU A 105 -12.83 -0.67 2.62
N LEU A 106 -12.30 -0.67 3.85
CA LEU A 106 -11.42 0.37 4.36
C LEU A 106 -10.10 0.43 3.58
N ASP A 107 -9.44 -0.71 3.38
CA ASP A 107 -8.18 -0.78 2.63
C ASP A 107 -8.35 -0.28 1.19
N ASN A 108 -9.44 -0.67 0.53
CA ASN A 108 -9.73 -0.20 -0.83
C ASN A 108 -10.02 1.31 -0.89
N SER A 109 -10.66 1.86 0.16
CA SER A 109 -10.87 3.30 0.30
C SER A 109 -9.56 4.04 0.54
N ASN A 110 -8.65 3.49 1.34
CA ASN A 110 -7.34 4.06 1.59
C ASN A 110 -6.51 4.12 0.31
N LEU A 111 -6.48 3.03 -0.47
CA LEU A 111 -5.83 3.00 -1.79
C LEU A 111 -6.37 4.07 -2.75
N LYS A 112 -7.70 4.30 -2.72
CA LYS A 112 -8.31 5.37 -3.52
C LYS A 112 -7.85 6.75 -3.05
N SER A 113 -7.82 6.97 -1.74
CA SER A 113 -7.33 8.22 -1.15
C SER A 113 -5.87 8.47 -1.49
N GLU A 114 -5.01 7.46 -1.39
CA GLU A 114 -3.59 7.54 -1.77
C GLU A 114 -3.43 7.90 -3.24
N LEU A 115 -4.21 7.27 -4.13
CA LEU A 115 -4.22 7.57 -5.56
C LEU A 115 -4.67 9.00 -5.87
N ASP A 116 -5.73 9.48 -5.22
CA ASP A 116 -6.31 10.80 -5.45
C ASP A 116 -5.48 11.95 -4.87
N THR A 117 -4.75 11.68 -3.78
CA THR A 117 -3.93 12.69 -3.10
C THR A 117 -2.49 12.74 -3.61
N TYR A 118 -2.07 11.75 -4.40
CA TYR A 118 -0.73 11.75 -5.00
C TYR A 118 -0.59 12.86 -6.05
N VAL A 119 0.33 13.79 -5.80
CA VAL A 119 0.67 14.86 -6.74
C VAL A 119 1.97 14.50 -7.46
N LEU A 120 1.89 14.45 -8.79
CA LEU A 120 3.05 14.23 -9.65
C LEU A 120 3.92 15.49 -9.71
N GLU A 121 4.75 15.72 -8.70
CA GLU A 121 5.75 16.78 -8.72
C GLU A 121 7.06 16.27 -9.33
N GLY A 122 7.77 17.12 -10.09
CA GLY A 122 8.93 16.75 -10.91
C GLY A 122 10.15 16.17 -10.17
N ASN A 123 10.10 16.07 -8.84
CA ASN A 123 11.12 15.44 -7.98
C ASN A 123 10.56 14.23 -7.17
N GLY A 124 9.32 13.82 -7.38
CA GLY A 124 8.65 12.80 -6.56
C GLY A 124 9.10 11.37 -6.87
N ASN A 125 9.16 10.53 -5.83
CA ASN A 125 9.40 9.09 -5.88
C ASN A 125 8.23 8.32 -6.54
N TRP A 126 7.80 8.73 -7.74
CA TRP A 126 6.70 8.13 -8.48
C TRP A 126 6.81 6.61 -8.61
N GLU A 127 7.99 6.10 -8.95
CA GLU A 127 8.18 4.66 -9.09
C GLU A 127 8.05 3.90 -7.76
N GLU A 128 8.36 4.54 -6.63
CA GLU A 128 8.13 3.98 -5.29
C GLU A 128 6.63 3.92 -4.99
N PHE A 129 5.93 5.06 -5.15
CA PHE A 129 4.49 5.13 -4.97
C PHE A 129 3.75 4.11 -5.85
N ARG A 130 4.13 4.01 -7.12
CA ARG A 130 3.59 3.02 -8.07
C ARG A 130 3.78 1.59 -7.56
N ALA A 131 4.98 1.28 -7.06
CA ALA A 131 5.30 -0.05 -6.57
C ALA A 131 4.53 -0.41 -5.29
N GLU A 132 4.42 0.53 -4.36
CA GLU A 132 3.68 0.38 -3.09
C GLU A 132 2.18 0.19 -3.36
N LEU A 133 1.56 1.09 -4.12
CA LEU A 133 0.12 0.99 -4.43
C LEU A 133 -0.21 -0.35 -5.11
N TYR A 134 0.66 -0.84 -6.00
CA TYR A 134 0.46 -2.15 -6.63
C TYR A 134 0.66 -3.32 -5.69
N GLN A 135 1.62 -3.22 -4.78
CA GLN A 135 1.79 -4.23 -3.74
C GLN A 135 0.54 -4.30 -2.86
N ASP A 136 -0.04 -3.17 -2.50
CA ASP A 136 -1.19 -3.13 -1.60
C ASP A 136 -2.49 -3.54 -2.31
N LEU A 137 -2.67 -3.15 -3.58
CA LEU A 137 -3.73 -3.71 -4.44
C LEU A 137 -3.65 -5.24 -4.55
N TYR A 138 -2.43 -5.79 -4.63
CA TYR A 138 -2.24 -7.24 -4.68
C TYR A 138 -2.53 -7.92 -3.34
N LYS A 139 -2.08 -7.34 -2.21
CA LYS A 139 -2.45 -7.83 -0.87
C LYS A 139 -3.95 -7.84 -0.66
N LEU A 140 -4.64 -6.80 -1.09
CA LEU A 140 -6.09 -6.70 -1.00
C LEU A 140 -6.79 -7.80 -1.82
N ASP A 141 -6.29 -8.10 -3.02
CA ASP A 141 -6.79 -9.22 -3.83
C ASP A 141 -6.56 -10.58 -3.14
N LEU A 142 -5.44 -10.77 -2.45
CA LEU A 142 -5.18 -11.98 -1.67
C LEU A 142 -6.14 -12.09 -0.47
N ALA A 143 -6.32 -11.01 0.29
CA ALA A 143 -7.25 -10.96 1.42
C ALA A 143 -8.68 -11.28 0.98
N TYR A 144 -9.13 -10.74 -0.16
CA TYR A 144 -10.42 -11.10 -0.77
C TYR A 144 -10.51 -12.60 -1.11
N ASN A 145 -9.46 -13.18 -1.69
CA ASN A 145 -9.44 -14.58 -2.07
C ASN A 145 -9.39 -15.54 -0.87
N ASP A 146 -8.85 -15.09 0.25
CA ASP A 146 -8.89 -15.81 1.52
C ASP A 146 -10.30 -15.74 2.12
N ALA A 147 -10.88 -14.54 2.18
CA ALA A 147 -12.20 -14.28 2.74
C ALA A 147 -13.37 -14.99 2.02
N LYS A 148 -13.23 -15.28 0.72
CA LYS A 148 -14.31 -15.91 -0.07
C LYS A 148 -14.40 -17.44 0.08
N GLN A 149 -13.41 -18.08 0.71
CA GLN A 149 -13.34 -19.54 0.89
C GLN A 149 -14.32 -20.00 1.96
#